data_AF-A0A504Y5J6-F1
#
_entry.id   AF-A0A504Y5J6-F1
#
_cell.length_a   1.000
_cell.length_b   1.000
_cell.length_c   1.000
_cell.angle_alpha   90.00
_cell.angle_beta   90.00
_cell.angle_gamma   90.00
#
_symmetry.space_group_name_H-M   'P 1'
#
loop_
_entity.id
_entity.type
_entity.pdbx_description
1 polymer ?
#
loop_
_entity_poly.entity_id
_entity_poly.type
_entity_poly.pdbx_seq_one_letter_code
_entity_poly.pdbx_strand_id
1 'polypeptide(L)'
;PFIHAHIGSSLFTHPCSIFPVILHRRYTLARSKVIPLPKWKANPVTHPDAIFTKGTAVFALYPQTTCFYKAIVDEVPVHIHDEYSLYFEDSSYPEGYAPAIRIPQRYVVECRESPAANSRRRSLK
;
A
#
# COMPACT_ATOMS: atom_id res chain seq x y z
N PRO A 1 22.30 29.60 -25.01
CA PRO A 1 23.05 30.30 -23.94
C PRO A 1 22.05 30.92 -22.94
N PHE A 2 21.87 30.31 -21.77
CA PHE A 2 22.58 30.70 -20.53
C PHE A 2 22.20 32.14 -20.09
N ILE A 3 21.76 32.48 -18.88
CA ILE A 3 21.25 31.84 -17.64
C ILE A 3 20.67 33.02 -16.81
N HIS A 4 19.82 32.72 -15.81
CA HIS A 4 19.81 33.31 -14.45
C HIS A 4 19.35 34.79 -14.31
N ALA A 5 18.77 35.25 -13.19
CA ALA A 5 18.54 34.66 -11.88
C ALA A 5 17.44 35.45 -11.13
N HIS A 6 16.79 34.75 -10.19
CA HIS A 6 16.41 35.17 -8.83
C HIS A 6 15.58 36.44 -8.56
N ILE A 7 14.52 36.24 -7.76
CA ILE A 7 14.25 36.77 -6.39
C ILE A 7 12.78 36.35 -6.11
N GLY A 8 12.46 35.43 -5.20
CA GLY A 8 12.59 35.57 -3.75
C GLY A 8 11.30 36.12 -3.14
N SER A 9 10.36 35.27 -2.72
CA SER A 9 9.27 35.57 -1.75
C SER A 9 8.56 34.24 -1.41
N SER A 10 8.75 33.69 -0.22
CA SER A 10 8.10 34.04 1.06
C SER A 10 6.76 33.32 1.23
N LEU A 11 6.64 32.63 2.38
CA LEU A 11 5.44 32.07 3.01
C LEU A 11 4.90 30.74 2.45
N PHE A 12 5.54 29.62 2.81
CA PHE A 12 4.87 28.32 2.87
C PHE A 12 4.28 28.11 4.27
N THR A 13 3.30 28.95 4.63
CA THR A 13 2.26 28.53 5.57
C THR A 13 1.12 28.02 4.71
N HIS A 14 0.77 26.74 4.81
CA HIS A 14 -0.61 26.32 5.02
C HIS A 14 -0.70 24.85 5.43
N PRO A 15 -1.66 24.52 6.31
CA PRO A 15 -1.69 23.28 7.07
C PRO A 15 -2.31 22.17 6.22
N CYS A 16 -1.51 21.18 5.83
CA CYS A 16 -2.08 19.93 5.32
C CYS A 16 -2.49 19.01 6.47
N SER A 17 -3.36 19.51 7.36
CA SER A 17 -4.32 18.64 8.04
C SER A 17 -5.46 18.37 7.06
N ILE A 18 -5.15 17.65 5.98
CA ILE A 18 -6.17 16.91 5.23
C ILE A 18 -6.42 15.66 6.06
N PHE A 19 -7.27 15.81 7.09
CA PHE A 19 -8.09 14.69 7.50
C PHE A 19 -8.73 14.18 6.20
N PRO A 20 -8.52 12.92 5.80
CA PRO A 20 -9.17 12.39 4.62
C PRO A 20 -10.67 12.54 4.89
N VAL A 21 -11.32 13.46 4.17
CA VAL A 21 -12.77 13.52 4.07
C VAL A 21 -13.17 12.13 3.59
N ILE A 22 -13.66 11.31 4.51
CA ILE A 22 -14.21 10.00 4.19
C ILE A 22 -15.42 10.32 3.33
N LEU A 23 -15.23 10.30 2.02
CA LEU A 23 -16.31 10.41 1.04
C LEU A 23 -17.21 9.21 1.27
N HIS A 24 -18.27 9.41 2.05
CA HIS A 24 -19.16 8.34 2.46
C HIS A 24 -20.10 7.98 1.30
N ARG A 25 -19.54 7.34 0.28
CA ARG A 25 -20.25 6.80 -0.86
C ARG A 25 -20.70 5.37 -0.52
N ARG A 26 -21.99 5.11 -0.67
CA ARG A 26 -22.56 3.78 -0.46
C ARG A 26 -22.36 2.94 -1.72
N TYR A 27 -21.85 1.73 -1.55
CA TYR A 27 -21.65 0.77 -2.62
C TYR A 27 -22.36 -0.53 -2.27
N THR A 28 -23.06 -1.13 -3.24
CA THR A 28 -23.59 -2.49 -3.14
C THR A 28 -22.57 -3.43 -3.77
N LEU A 29 -21.90 -4.24 -2.95
CA LEU A 29 -20.84 -5.16 -3.39
C LEU A 29 -21.14 -6.58 -2.91
N ALA A 30 -20.75 -7.57 -3.71
CA ALA A 30 -20.76 -8.96 -3.25
C ALA A 30 -19.72 -9.16 -2.15
N ARG A 31 -20.00 -10.06 -1.20
CA ARG A 31 -19.07 -10.39 -0.09
C ARG A 31 -17.68 -10.83 -0.58
N SER A 32 -17.60 -11.46 -1.75
CA SER A 32 -16.33 -11.88 -2.38
C SER A 32 -15.42 -10.72 -2.80
N LYS A 33 -15.94 -9.49 -2.88
CA LYS A 33 -15.19 -8.27 -3.20
C LYS A 33 -14.77 -7.48 -1.96
N VAL A 34 -15.10 -7.96 -0.77
CA VAL A 34 -14.80 -7.29 0.50
C VAL A 34 -13.79 -8.10 1.28
N ILE A 35 -12.64 -7.49 1.58
CA ILE A 35 -11.62 -8.06 2.47
C ILE A 35 -11.70 -7.29 3.79
N PRO A 36 -12.04 -7.95 4.91
CA PRO A 36 -12.06 -7.27 6.20
C PRO A 36 -10.63 -6.94 6.63
N LEU A 37 -10.41 -5.74 7.16
CA LEU A 37 -9.12 -5.41 7.76
C LEU A 37 -8.88 -6.24 9.03
N PRO A 38 -7.62 -6.60 9.31
CA PRO A 38 -7.23 -7.22 10.57
C PRO A 38 -7.71 -6.38 11.76
N LYS A 39 -8.35 -7.03 12.72
CA LYS A 39 -8.79 -6.39 13.97
C LYS A 39 -7.67 -6.27 15.00
N TRP A 40 -6.66 -7.12 14.89
CA TRP A 40 -5.57 -7.27 15.85
C TRP A 40 -4.23 -7.25 15.12
N LYS A 41 -3.19 -6.78 15.81
CA LYS A 41 -1.81 -6.86 15.35
C LYS A 41 -1.24 -8.21 15.77
N ALA A 42 -0.59 -8.92 14.85
CA ALA A 42 0.07 -10.18 15.17
C ALA A 42 1.42 -9.89 15.84
N ASN A 43 1.71 -10.61 16.91
CA ASN A 43 3.02 -10.60 17.54
C ASN A 43 3.92 -11.61 16.80
N PRO A 44 4.99 -11.16 16.12
CA PRO A 44 5.85 -12.05 15.34
C PRO A 44 6.55 -13.13 16.17
N VAL A 45 6.73 -12.92 17.48
CA VAL A 45 7.38 -13.90 18.36
C VAL A 45 6.42 -15.02 18.76
N THR A 46 5.16 -14.71 19.05
CA THR A 46 4.18 -15.70 19.54
C THR A 46 3.31 -16.29 18.44
N HIS A 47 3.08 -15.54 17.36
CA HIS A 47 2.23 -15.92 16.22
C HIS A 47 2.93 -15.60 14.88
N PRO A 48 4.07 -16.26 14.58
CA PRO A 48 4.79 -16.05 13.32
C PRO A 48 4.01 -16.51 12.09
N ASP A 49 3.08 -17.46 12.25
CA ASP A 49 2.18 -17.96 11.21
C ASP A 49 1.15 -16.91 10.73
N ALA A 50 0.87 -15.91 11.57
CA ALA A 50 -0.01 -14.79 11.25
C ALA A 50 0.72 -13.60 10.58
N ILE A 51 2.01 -13.75 10.27
CA ILE A 51 2.84 -12.74 9.61
C ILE A 51 3.08 -13.16 8.15
N PHE A 52 2.85 -12.24 7.21
CA PHE A 52 3.18 -12.47 5.80
C PHE A 52 4.71 -12.59 5.64
N THR A 53 5.18 -13.60 4.91
CA THR A 53 6.61 -13.84 4.72
C THR A 53 7.19 -12.94 3.62
N LYS A 54 8.51 -12.69 3.67
CA LYS A 54 9.25 -11.98 2.62
C LYS A 54 8.98 -12.60 1.24
N GLY A 55 8.75 -11.76 0.24
CA GLY A 55 8.40 -12.14 -1.12
C GLY A 55 6.91 -12.40 -1.35
N THR A 56 6.07 -12.39 -0.31
CA THR A 56 4.62 -12.59 -0.45
C THR A 56 3.98 -11.37 -1.10
N ALA A 57 3.10 -11.62 -2.09
CA ALA A 57 2.25 -10.58 -2.67
C ALA A 57 1.06 -10.28 -1.74
N VAL A 58 0.90 -9.00 -1.42
CA VAL A 58 -0.14 -8.48 -0.52
C VAL A 58 -0.83 -7.28 -1.15
N PHE A 59 -2.01 -6.94 -0.63
CA PHE A 59 -2.58 -5.60 -0.84
C PHE A 59 -2.26 -4.75 0.38
N ALA A 60 -1.71 -3.56 0.14
CA ALA A 60 -1.35 -2.61 1.20
C ALA A 60 -1.87 -1.20 0.91
N LEU A 61 -2.24 -0.47 1.97
CA LEU A 61 -2.68 0.92 1.86
C LEU A 61 -1.49 1.82 1.49
N TYR A 62 -1.61 2.61 0.44
CA TYR A 62 -0.55 3.57 0.10
C TYR A 62 -0.59 4.79 1.03
N PRO A 63 0.55 5.33 1.49
CA PRO A 63 0.58 6.46 2.42
C PRO A 63 -0.22 7.66 1.91
N GLN A 64 -0.91 8.35 2.83
CA GLN A 64 -1.74 9.53 2.51
C GLN A 64 -2.90 9.27 1.54
N THR A 65 -3.30 8.01 1.35
CA THR A 65 -4.46 7.64 0.54
C THR A 65 -5.42 6.73 1.30
N THR A 66 -6.58 6.46 0.70
CA THR A 66 -7.56 5.49 1.18
C THR A 66 -7.62 4.23 0.30
N CYS A 67 -6.62 4.02 -0.57
CA CYS A 67 -6.61 2.98 -1.58
C CYS A 67 -5.55 1.91 -1.30
N PHE A 68 -5.91 0.65 -1.52
CA PHE A 68 -5.02 -0.50 -1.42
C PHE A 68 -4.43 -0.83 -2.80
N TYR A 69 -3.13 -1.05 -2.84
CA TYR A 69 -2.38 -1.40 -4.06
C TYR A 69 -1.59 -2.69 -3.84
N LYS A 70 -1.24 -3.35 -4.93
CA LYS A 70 -0.45 -4.58 -4.89
C LYS A 70 0.98 -4.25 -4.51
N ALA A 71 1.53 -5.00 -3.57
CA ALA A 71 2.88 -4.84 -3.08
C ALA A 71 3.51 -6.20 -2.75
N ILE A 72 4.84 -6.23 -2.68
CA ILE A 72 5.64 -7.38 -2.28
C ILE A 72 6.27 -7.09 -0.92
N VAL A 73 6.19 -8.05 0.00
CA VAL A 73 6.84 -7.94 1.31
C VAL A 73 8.36 -8.00 1.16
N ASP A 74 9.05 -6.95 1.58
CA ASP A 74 10.51 -6.91 1.64
C ASP A 74 11.03 -7.31 3.03
N GLU A 75 10.56 -6.64 4.07
CA GLU A 75 10.91 -6.95 5.45
C GLU A 75 9.67 -7.19 6.29
N VAL A 76 9.76 -8.21 7.15
CA VAL A 76 8.71 -8.59 8.09
C VAL A 76 8.96 -7.93 9.44
N PRO A 77 7.90 -7.58 10.19
CA PRO A 77 8.06 -7.04 11.53
C PRO A 77 8.71 -8.09 12.45
N VAL A 78 9.75 -7.68 13.19
CA VAL A 78 10.48 -8.56 14.13
C VAL A 78 9.94 -8.39 15.55
N HIS A 79 9.46 -7.18 15.89
CA HIS A 79 8.83 -6.86 17.16
C HIS A 79 7.36 -6.46 16.97
N ILE A 80 6.61 -6.46 18.07
CA ILE A 80 5.17 -6.13 18.09
C ILE A 80 4.90 -4.72 17.54
N HIS A 81 5.81 -3.77 17.74
CA HIS A 81 5.63 -2.39 17.32
C HIS A 81 6.07 -2.15 15.87
N ASP A 82 6.80 -3.08 15.26
CA ASP A 82 7.35 -2.93 13.93
C ASP A 82 6.25 -2.96 12.84
N GLU A 83 6.62 -2.43 11.69
CA GLU A 83 5.79 -2.31 10.50
C GLU A 83 6.37 -3.20 9.39
N TYR A 84 5.57 -3.51 8.37
CA TYR A 84 6.09 -4.18 7.19
C TYR A 84 6.85 -3.18 6.32
N SER A 85 7.97 -3.60 5.73
CA SER A 85 8.59 -2.88 4.61
C SER A 85 8.12 -3.52 3.31
N LEU A 86 7.53 -2.72 2.40
CA LEU A 86 6.88 -3.22 1.19
C LEU A 86 7.37 -2.49 -0.07
N TYR A 87 7.55 -3.24 -1.16
CA TYR A 87 7.72 -2.70 -2.51
C TYR A 87 6.38 -2.65 -3.23
N PHE A 88 5.90 -1.45 -3.56
CA PHE A 88 4.65 -1.28 -4.31
C PHE A 88 4.88 -1.44 -5.82
N GLU A 89 3.99 -2.13 -6.52
CA GLU A 89 4.03 -2.18 -7.99
C GLU A 89 3.72 -0.78 -8.55
N ASP A 90 4.67 -0.20 -9.29
CA ASP A 90 4.54 1.11 -9.92
C ASP A 90 5.33 1.16 -11.23
N SER A 91 4.59 1.30 -12.34
CA SER A 91 5.15 1.38 -13.71
C SER A 91 5.94 2.65 -14.00
N SER A 92 5.90 3.64 -13.10
CA SER A 92 6.67 4.87 -13.21
C SER A 92 8.16 4.65 -12.94
N TYR A 93 8.52 3.54 -12.28
CA TYR A 93 9.89 3.15 -12.00
C TYR A 93 10.40 2.15 -13.05
N PRO A 94 11.67 2.21 -13.45
CA PRO A 94 12.24 1.30 -14.46
C PRO A 94 12.22 -0.17 -14.03
N GLU A 95 12.30 -0.43 -12.72
CA GLU A 95 12.22 -1.77 -12.14
C GLU A 95 10.77 -2.25 -11.94
N GLY A 96 9.79 -1.37 -12.17
CA GLY A 96 8.36 -1.65 -11.95
C GLY A 96 7.91 -1.61 -10.49
N TYR A 97 8.80 -1.21 -9.57
CA TYR A 97 8.50 -1.09 -8.15
C TYR A 97 8.94 0.26 -7.59
N ALA A 98 8.10 0.83 -6.74
CA ALA A 98 8.45 1.98 -5.92
C ALA A 98 9.46 1.57 -4.82
N PRO A 99 10.25 2.53 -4.28
CA PRO A 99 11.12 2.28 -3.13
C PRO A 99 10.36 1.67 -1.95
N ALA A 100 11.08 0.97 -1.06
CA ALA A 100 10.47 0.31 0.09
C ALA A 100 9.77 1.32 1.03
N ILE A 101 8.52 1.03 1.40
CA ILE A 101 7.70 1.88 2.27
C ILE A 101 7.24 1.08 3.49
N ARG A 102 7.27 1.72 4.66
CA ARG A 102 6.79 1.12 5.92
C ARG A 102 5.29 1.26 6.08
N ILE A 103 4.59 0.13 6.27
CA ILE A 103 3.13 0.06 6.39
C ILE A 103 2.74 -0.73 7.65
N PRO A 104 1.85 -0.17 8.51
CA PRO A 104 1.32 -0.89 9.66
C PRO A 104 0.57 -2.17 9.27
N GLN A 105 0.71 -3.23 10.08
CA GLN A 105 0.08 -4.53 9.81
C GLN A 105 -1.44 -4.45 9.54
N ARG A 106 -2.15 -3.52 10.19
CA ARG A 106 -3.61 -3.33 10.01
C ARG A 106 -3.99 -2.97 8.57
N TYR A 107 -3.06 -2.40 7.82
CA TYR A 107 -3.26 -1.95 6.44
C TYR A 107 -2.58 -2.85 5.42
N VAL A 108 -2.23 -4.09 5.81
CA VAL A 108 -1.71 -5.12 4.93
C VAL A 108 -2.66 -6.31 4.96
N VAL A 109 -3.14 -6.73 3.79
CA VAL A 109 -4.10 -7.83 3.65
C VAL A 109 -3.72 -8.78 2.53
N GLU A 110 -4.29 -9.98 2.55
CA GLU A 110 -4.06 -11.01 1.54
C GLU A 110 -4.38 -10.52 0.12
N CYS A 111 -3.45 -10.77 -0.82
CA CYS A 111 -3.68 -10.51 -2.24
C CYS A 111 -4.55 -11.62 -2.87
N ARG A 112 -5.86 -11.46 -2.78
CA ARG A 112 -6.83 -12.35 -3.43
C ARG A 112 -6.98 -11.98 -4.90
N GLU A 113 -6.12 -12.50 -5.76
CA GLU A 113 -6.28 -12.30 -7.20
C GLU A 113 -7.51 -13.07 -7.69
N SER A 114 -8.57 -12.34 -8.07
CA SER A 114 -9.79 -12.94 -8.62
C SER A 114 -9.47 -13.63 -9.96
N PRO A 115 -9.83 -14.91 -10.17
CA PRO A 115 -9.52 -15.64 -11.40
C PRO A 115 -10.04 -14.96 -12.69
N ALA A 116 -11.09 -14.14 -12.58
CA ALA A 116 -11.62 -13.34 -13.69
C ALA A 116 -10.70 -12.21 -14.20
N ALA A 117 -9.70 -11.76 -13.41
CA ALA A 117 -8.69 -10.81 -13.88
C ALA A 117 -7.58 -11.52 -14.67
N ASN A 118 -7.32 -12.79 -14.35
CA ASN A 118 -6.28 -13.59 -14.99
C ASN A 118 -6.73 -14.18 -16.34
N SER A 119 -8.04 -14.36 -16.57
CA SER A 119 -8.57 -14.84 -17.85
C SER A 119 -8.43 -13.84 -18.99
N ARG A 120 -8.48 -12.52 -18.72
CA ARG A 120 -8.29 -11.49 -19.76
C ARG A 120 -6.85 -11.34 -20.21
N ARG A 121 -5.87 -11.56 -19.33
CA ARG A 121 -4.43 -11.45 -19.68
C ARG A 121 -3.90 -12.62 -20.51
N ARG A 122 -4.53 -13.81 -20.43
CA ARG A 122 -4.11 -14.98 -21.22
C ARG A 122 -4.65 -15.02 -22.66
N SER A 123 -5.52 -14.08 -23.04
CA SER A 123 -6.16 -14.06 -24.36
C SER A 123 -5.49 -13.13 -25.39
N LEU A 124 -4.38 -12.48 -25.05
CA LEU A 124 -3.49 -11.87 -26.06
C LEU A 124 -2.29 -12.81 -26.26
N LYS A 125 -2.48 -13.80 -27.12
CA LYS A 125 -1.43 -14.48 -27.87
C LYS A 125 -1.72 -14.26 -29.35
#